data_AF-A0A9Q6S818-F1
#
_entry.id   AF-A0A9Q6S818-F1
#
_cell.length_a   1.000
_cell.length_b   1.000
_cell.length_c   1.000
_cell.angle_alpha   90.00
_cell.angle_beta   90.00
_cell.angle_gamma   90.00
#
_symmetry.space_group_name_H-M   'P 1'
#
loop_
_entity.id
_entity.type
_entity.pdbx_description
1 polymer ?
#
loop_
_entity_poly.entity_id
_entity_poly.type
_entity_poly.pdbx_seq_one_letter_code
_entity_poly.pdbx_strand_id
1 'polypeptide(L)'
;MDRVEKSVFISYRRTNAPWALAVFLNLTQHGYDVFFDYQGIASGDFETVILENIRARAHFLILLTPSALERCDGADDWLRREIEVALNNRRNIVPLMLEGFDFGTPAIANHLTGKIDALRRYNALRLPMEYFFEAMSRLRDRHLNVPLTAAIHPASMTAQKAAKKDQASAATAVAVDGNELTAQQWFEQGFNATDPNEKVRCYSEVIRRLL
;
A
#
# COMPACT_ATOMS: atom_id res chain seq x y z
N MET A 1 4.87 1.98 -30.23
CA MET A 1 4.98 1.23 -28.96
C MET A 1 4.36 2.11 -27.91
N ASP A 2 3.24 1.69 -27.33
CA ASP A 2 2.59 2.47 -26.27
C ASP A 2 3.56 2.57 -25.09
N ARG A 3 3.76 3.80 -24.60
CA ARG A 3 4.69 4.08 -23.49
C ARG A 3 4.09 3.49 -22.23
N VAL A 4 4.83 2.57 -21.60
CA VAL A 4 4.47 2.04 -20.28
C VAL A 4 4.79 3.14 -19.27
N GLU A 5 3.76 3.58 -18.56
CA GLU A 5 3.91 4.56 -17.50
C GLU A 5 4.62 3.93 -16.31
N LYS A 6 5.46 4.71 -15.63
CA LYS A 6 6.25 4.23 -14.48
C LYS A 6 5.95 5.02 -13.21
N SER A 7 4.78 5.65 -13.13
CA SER A 7 4.38 6.43 -11.97
C SER A 7 3.41 5.64 -11.07
N VAL A 8 3.74 5.53 -9.78
CA VAL A 8 3.08 4.61 -8.84
C VAL A 8 2.70 5.33 -7.55
N PHE A 9 1.43 5.28 -7.17
CA PHE A 9 0.99 5.66 -5.83
C PHE A 9 0.91 4.41 -4.95
N ILE A 10 1.45 4.44 -3.72
CA ILE A 10 1.30 3.35 -2.75
C ILE A 10 0.39 3.81 -1.61
N SER A 11 -0.74 3.12 -1.48
CA SER A 11 -1.74 3.26 -0.42
C SER A 11 -1.55 2.15 0.60
N TYR A 12 -1.47 2.50 1.89
CA TYR A 12 -1.14 1.57 2.97
C TYR A 12 -1.63 2.08 4.32
N ARG A 13 -1.71 1.19 5.32
CA ARG A 13 -1.84 1.59 6.72
C ARG A 13 -0.47 1.89 7.31
N ARG A 14 -0.39 2.87 8.23
CA ARG A 14 0.88 3.22 8.90
C ARG A 14 1.53 2.05 9.63
N THR A 15 0.74 1.09 10.12
CA THR A 15 1.21 -0.19 10.69
C THR A 15 2.02 -1.02 9.70
N ASN A 16 1.87 -0.75 8.39
CA ASN A 16 2.48 -1.47 7.29
C ASN A 16 3.60 -0.64 6.63
N ALA A 17 4.10 0.41 7.31
CA ALA A 17 5.16 1.28 6.79
C ALA A 17 6.42 0.53 6.35
N PRO A 18 6.90 -0.52 7.06
CA PRO A 18 8.04 -1.32 6.61
C PRO A 18 7.83 -1.92 5.21
N TRP A 19 6.64 -2.48 4.93
CA TRP A 19 6.33 -3.01 3.60
C TRP A 19 6.20 -1.92 2.54
N ALA A 20 5.53 -0.80 2.84
CA ALA A 20 5.42 0.32 1.91
C ALA A 20 6.80 0.86 1.52
N LEU A 21 7.71 1.00 2.50
CA LEU A 21 9.08 1.41 2.27
C LEU A 21 9.86 0.38 1.44
N ALA A 22 9.72 -0.92 1.73
CA ALA A 22 10.39 -1.98 0.97
C ALA A 22 9.95 -1.99 -0.52
N VAL A 23 8.64 -1.87 -0.77
CA VAL A 23 8.07 -1.75 -2.13
C VAL A 23 8.56 -0.48 -2.81
N PHE A 24 8.55 0.66 -2.10
CA PHE A 24 9.05 1.94 -2.60
C PHE A 24 10.52 1.87 -3.04
N LEU A 25 11.40 1.35 -2.19
CA LEU A 25 12.83 1.24 -2.48
C LEU A 25 13.06 0.35 -3.70
N ASN A 26 12.41 -0.81 -3.75
CA ASN A 26 12.55 -1.74 -4.86
C ASN A 26 12.06 -1.14 -6.19
N LEU A 27 10.90 -0.50 -6.22
CA LEU A 27 10.37 0.12 -7.44
C LEU A 27 11.23 1.32 -7.88
N THR A 28 11.67 2.16 -6.95
CA THR A 28 12.54 3.32 -7.25
C THR A 28 13.88 2.88 -7.85
N GLN A 29 14.49 1.82 -7.33
CA GLN A 29 15.70 1.20 -7.89
C GLN A 29 15.51 0.71 -9.34
N HIS A 30 14.28 0.46 -9.77
CA HIS A 30 13.92 0.03 -11.13
C HIS A 30 13.34 1.17 -11.99
N GLY A 31 13.54 2.42 -11.57
CA GLY A 31 13.21 3.61 -12.34
C GLY A 31 11.73 3.99 -12.33
N TYR A 32 10.98 3.60 -11.31
CA TYR A 32 9.62 4.07 -11.09
C TYR A 32 9.61 5.39 -10.30
N ASP A 33 8.69 6.30 -10.66
CA ASP A 33 8.34 7.47 -9.86
C ASP A 33 7.26 7.07 -8.85
N VAL A 34 7.68 6.80 -7.62
CA VAL A 34 6.82 6.23 -6.58
C VAL A 34 6.50 7.27 -5.52
N PHE A 35 5.23 7.43 -5.15
CA PHE A 35 4.83 8.30 -4.03
C PHE A 35 3.94 7.56 -3.04
N PHE A 36 4.14 7.89 -1.78
CA PHE A 36 3.32 7.48 -0.65
C PHE A 36 3.52 8.50 0.49
N ASP A 37 2.51 8.66 1.35
CA ASP A 37 2.62 9.53 2.52
C ASP A 37 3.54 8.86 3.57
N TYR A 38 4.84 9.11 3.47
CA TYR A 38 5.83 8.52 4.38
C TYR A 38 5.91 9.26 5.71
N GLN A 39 5.92 10.60 5.68
CA GLN A 39 6.12 11.40 6.89
C GLN A 39 4.82 11.62 7.68
N GLY A 40 3.65 11.40 7.09
CA GLY A 40 2.41 11.94 7.61
C GLY A 40 2.43 13.46 7.46
N ILE A 41 2.00 13.98 6.33
CA ILE A 41 2.11 15.43 6.06
C ILE A 41 1.39 16.23 7.17
N ALA A 42 2.18 17.01 7.91
CA ALA A 42 1.74 17.81 9.04
C ALA A 42 0.87 19.00 8.59
N SER A 43 -0.44 18.92 8.92
CA SER A 43 -1.49 19.96 8.87
C SER A 43 -1.54 20.90 7.64
N GLY A 44 -2.64 20.80 6.88
CA GLY A 44 -2.98 21.69 5.76
C GLY A 44 -3.85 21.00 4.72
N ASP A 45 -3.71 21.42 3.45
CA ASP A 45 -4.33 20.86 2.22
C ASP A 45 -3.85 19.43 1.86
N PHE A 46 -3.57 18.61 2.88
CA PHE A 46 -3.01 17.27 2.78
C PHE A 46 -3.88 16.33 1.94
N GLU A 47 -5.20 16.43 2.12
CA GLU A 47 -6.18 15.70 1.31
C GLU A 47 -5.93 15.93 -0.17
N THR A 48 -5.88 17.20 -0.58
CA THR A 48 -5.68 17.59 -1.96
C THR A 48 -4.35 17.08 -2.49
N VAL A 49 -3.27 17.18 -1.69
CA VAL A 49 -1.96 16.65 -2.08
C VAL A 49 -2.03 15.15 -2.38
N ILE A 50 -2.62 14.34 -1.49
CA ILE A 50 -2.76 12.89 -1.72
C ILE A 50 -3.60 12.63 -2.96
N LEU A 51 -4.80 13.21 -3.03
CA LEU A 51 -5.76 12.91 -4.09
C LEU A 51 -5.24 13.35 -5.47
N GLU A 52 -4.55 14.48 -5.54
CA GLU A 52 -3.85 14.91 -6.76
C GLU A 52 -2.74 13.94 -7.15
N ASN A 53 -1.95 13.47 -6.19
CA ASN A 53 -0.88 12.52 -6.45
C ASN A 53 -1.41 11.13 -6.87
N ILE A 54 -2.63 10.74 -6.49
CA ILE A 54 -3.31 9.56 -7.05
C ILE A 54 -3.69 9.80 -8.51
N ARG A 55 -4.28 10.96 -8.83
CA ARG A 55 -4.71 11.33 -10.20
C ARG A 55 -3.54 11.51 -11.17
N ALA A 56 -2.41 11.97 -10.65
CA ALA A 56 -1.18 12.21 -11.41
C ALA A 56 -0.36 10.96 -11.70
N ARG A 57 -0.79 9.80 -11.19
CA ARG A 57 -0.07 8.54 -11.36
C ARG A 57 -0.86 7.53 -12.14
N ALA A 58 -0.12 6.64 -12.77
CA ALA A 58 -0.63 5.59 -13.62
C ALA A 58 -1.16 4.41 -12.80
N HIS A 59 -0.34 3.97 -11.85
CA HIS A 59 -0.58 2.78 -11.05
C HIS A 59 -0.92 3.16 -9.62
N PHE A 60 -1.82 2.38 -9.01
CA PHE A 60 -2.21 2.50 -7.63
C PHE A 60 -2.00 1.14 -6.95
N LEU A 61 -1.00 1.05 -6.09
CA LEU A 61 -0.75 -0.12 -5.26
C LEU A 61 -1.48 0.07 -3.94
N ILE A 62 -2.15 -0.98 -3.48
CA ILE A 62 -2.71 -1.01 -2.12
C ILE A 62 -2.18 -2.20 -1.36
N LEU A 63 -1.57 -1.94 -0.21
CA LEU A 63 -1.04 -2.97 0.68
C LEU A 63 -2.17 -3.47 1.59
N LEU A 64 -2.49 -4.76 1.45
CA LEU A 64 -3.58 -5.42 2.16
C LEU A 64 -3.00 -6.48 3.09
N THR A 65 -2.88 -6.13 4.37
CA THR A 65 -2.72 -7.06 5.48
C THR A 65 -4.08 -7.34 6.12
N PRO A 66 -4.25 -8.41 6.93
CA PRO A 66 -5.53 -8.74 7.54
C PRO A 66 -6.21 -7.58 8.27
N SER A 67 -5.46 -6.75 9.00
CA SER A 67 -5.97 -5.55 9.68
C SER A 67 -6.25 -4.35 8.75
N ALA A 68 -5.76 -4.36 7.50
CA ALA A 68 -5.71 -3.17 6.65
C ALA A 68 -7.07 -2.55 6.35
N LEU A 69 -8.15 -3.35 6.30
CA LEU A 69 -9.49 -2.88 5.95
C LEU A 69 -10.39 -2.61 7.16
N GLU A 70 -9.93 -2.84 8.41
CA GLU A 70 -10.78 -2.79 9.62
C GLU A 70 -11.57 -1.48 9.77
N ARG A 71 -11.00 -0.36 9.31
CA ARG A 71 -11.60 0.98 9.40
C ARG A 71 -12.37 1.42 8.15
N CYS A 72 -12.36 0.62 7.09
CA CYS A 72 -12.94 0.99 5.80
C CYS A 72 -14.48 1.01 5.79
N ASP A 73 -15.15 0.65 6.89
CA ASP A 73 -16.61 0.81 7.00
C ASP A 73 -17.03 2.28 7.03
N GLY A 74 -16.17 3.15 7.56
CA GLY A 74 -16.39 4.59 7.61
C GLY A 74 -16.06 5.28 6.28
N ALA A 75 -16.94 6.16 5.81
CA ALA A 75 -16.70 6.99 4.62
C ALA A 75 -15.54 8.00 4.80
N ASP A 76 -15.17 8.28 6.05
CA ASP A 76 -14.07 9.18 6.41
C ASP A 76 -12.72 8.47 6.56
N ASP A 77 -12.66 7.15 6.33
CA ASP A 77 -11.39 6.44 6.33
C ASP A 77 -10.54 6.81 5.11
N TRP A 78 -9.28 7.17 5.38
CA TRP A 78 -8.35 7.62 4.35
C TRP A 78 -8.07 6.55 3.29
N LEU A 79 -7.80 5.31 3.69
CA LEU A 79 -7.51 4.24 2.74
C LEU A 79 -8.73 4.00 1.84
N ARG A 80 -9.94 3.99 2.41
CA ARG A 80 -11.18 3.93 1.62
C ARG A 80 -11.26 5.08 0.60
N ARG A 81 -11.05 6.33 1.02
CA ARG A 81 -11.09 7.50 0.12
C ARG A 81 -10.06 7.40 -1.00
N GLU A 82 -8.84 6.98 -0.70
CA GLU A 82 -7.78 6.76 -1.70
C GLU A 82 -8.17 5.70 -2.73
N ILE A 83 -8.70 4.55 -2.28
CA ILE A 83 -9.21 3.48 -3.17
C ILE A 83 -10.32 4.04 -4.06
N GLU A 84 -11.29 4.73 -3.48
CA GLU A 84 -12.41 5.28 -4.24
C GLU A 84 -11.95 6.31 -5.29
N VAL A 85 -10.96 7.14 -4.98
CA VAL A 85 -10.38 8.08 -5.94
C VAL A 85 -9.62 7.35 -7.04
N ALA A 86 -8.86 6.30 -6.72
CA ALA A 86 -8.18 5.48 -7.72
C ALA A 86 -9.19 4.79 -8.68
N LEU A 87 -10.29 4.26 -8.12
CA LEU A 87 -11.39 3.64 -8.88
C LEU A 87 -12.06 4.66 -9.81
N ASN A 88 -12.45 5.82 -9.27
CA ASN A 88 -13.12 6.87 -10.04
C ASN A 88 -12.24 7.40 -11.18
N ASN A 89 -10.92 7.43 -10.98
CA ASN A 89 -9.96 7.88 -11.97
C ASN A 89 -9.43 6.74 -12.86
N ARG A 90 -9.95 5.52 -12.74
CA ARG A 90 -9.54 4.35 -13.55
C ARG A 90 -8.03 4.13 -13.55
N ARG A 91 -7.38 4.29 -12.39
CA ARG A 91 -5.97 3.93 -12.23
C ARG A 91 -5.81 2.42 -12.41
N ASN A 92 -4.62 1.98 -12.79
CA ASN A 92 -4.31 0.56 -12.73
C ASN A 92 -4.07 0.16 -11.26
N ILE A 93 -5.14 -0.34 -10.63
CA ILE A 93 -5.13 -0.75 -9.23
C ILE A 93 -4.58 -2.17 -9.12
N VAL A 94 -3.56 -2.35 -8.29
CA VAL A 94 -2.96 -3.66 -8.00
C VAL A 94 -2.96 -3.88 -6.49
N PRO A 95 -3.86 -4.74 -5.96
CA PRO A 95 -3.83 -5.14 -4.57
C PRO A 95 -2.60 -6.01 -4.28
N LEU A 96 -1.81 -5.65 -3.28
CA LEU A 96 -0.68 -6.44 -2.76
C LEU A 96 -1.11 -7.13 -1.48
N MET A 97 -1.36 -8.44 -1.56
CA MET A 97 -1.82 -9.25 -0.43
C MET A 97 -0.63 -9.72 0.40
N LEU A 98 -0.62 -9.29 1.66
CA LEU A 98 0.46 -9.45 2.63
C LEU A 98 -0.03 -10.30 3.80
N GLU A 99 0.89 -11.00 4.45
CA GLU A 99 0.68 -11.53 5.82
C GLU A 99 -0.58 -12.40 5.96
N GLY A 100 -0.89 -13.18 4.91
CA GLY A 100 -2.04 -14.09 4.88
C GLY A 100 -3.38 -13.42 4.60
N PHE A 101 -3.41 -12.16 4.16
CA PHE A 101 -4.64 -11.51 3.71
C PHE A 101 -5.37 -12.33 2.65
N ASP A 102 -6.68 -12.48 2.85
CA ASP A 102 -7.57 -13.17 1.92
C ASP A 102 -8.96 -12.51 1.92
N PHE A 103 -9.38 -12.06 0.75
CA PHE A 103 -10.71 -11.46 0.50
C PHE A 103 -11.88 -12.36 0.95
N GLY A 104 -11.70 -13.67 1.00
CA GLY A 104 -12.72 -14.65 1.38
C GLY A 104 -12.93 -14.79 2.88
N THR A 105 -12.04 -14.27 3.72
CA THR A 105 -12.20 -14.40 5.18
C THR A 105 -13.36 -13.53 5.68
N PRO A 106 -14.20 -14.00 6.61
CA PRO A 106 -15.34 -13.22 7.11
C PRO A 106 -14.96 -11.86 7.70
N ALA A 107 -13.83 -11.78 8.42
CA ALA A 107 -13.32 -10.54 8.99
C ALA A 107 -13.05 -9.48 7.91
N ILE A 108 -12.42 -9.86 6.80
CA ILE A 108 -12.15 -8.96 5.68
C ILE A 108 -13.42 -8.67 4.88
N ALA A 109 -14.26 -9.68 4.68
CA ALA A 109 -15.41 -9.58 3.80
C ALA A 109 -16.43 -8.54 4.26
N ASN A 110 -16.58 -8.37 5.57
CA ASN A 110 -17.49 -7.38 6.17
C ASN A 110 -17.05 -5.93 5.90
N HIS A 111 -15.76 -5.68 5.70
CA HIS A 111 -15.23 -4.35 5.45
C HIS A 111 -15.26 -3.92 3.97
N LEU A 112 -15.55 -4.85 3.06
CA LEU A 112 -15.59 -4.61 1.62
C LEU A 112 -17.00 -4.19 1.21
N THR A 113 -17.37 -2.96 1.56
CA THR A 113 -18.70 -2.40 1.28
C THR A 113 -18.66 -1.31 0.21
N GLY A 114 -19.79 -1.09 -0.48
CA GLY A 114 -19.90 -0.02 -1.48
C GLY A 114 -18.91 -0.16 -2.65
N LYS A 115 -18.21 0.92 -3.00
CA LYS A 115 -17.30 0.94 -4.16
C LYS A 115 -16.07 0.04 -3.99
N ILE A 116 -15.59 -0.13 -2.76
CA ILE A 116 -14.33 -0.86 -2.51
C ILE A 116 -14.51 -2.38 -2.61
N ASP A 117 -15.74 -2.91 -2.63
CA ASP A 117 -16.00 -4.33 -2.96
C ASP A 117 -15.46 -4.72 -4.34
N ALA A 118 -15.35 -3.76 -5.27
CA ALA A 118 -14.77 -3.96 -6.58
C ALA A 118 -13.34 -4.52 -6.53
N LEU A 119 -12.58 -4.27 -5.45
CA LEU A 119 -11.22 -4.77 -5.25
C LEU A 119 -11.11 -6.30 -5.39
N ARG A 120 -12.15 -7.05 -5.03
CA ARG A 120 -12.19 -8.52 -5.17
C ARG A 120 -11.99 -9.01 -6.61
N ARG A 121 -12.27 -8.14 -7.59
CA ARG A 121 -12.21 -8.46 -9.02
C ARG A 121 -10.89 -8.06 -9.66
N TYR A 122 -10.02 -7.34 -8.94
CA TYR A 122 -8.73 -6.91 -9.45
C TYR A 122 -7.70 -8.05 -9.36
N ASN A 123 -6.72 -8.01 -10.28
CA ASN A 123 -5.63 -8.98 -10.31
C ASN A 123 -4.64 -8.71 -9.16
N ALA A 124 -4.93 -9.29 -7.99
CA ALA A 124 -4.12 -9.15 -6.80
C ALA A 124 -2.83 -9.98 -6.87
N LEU A 125 -1.75 -9.44 -6.31
CA LEU A 125 -0.45 -10.09 -6.21
C LEU A 125 -0.18 -10.44 -4.75
N ARG A 126 0.15 -11.71 -4.48
CA ARG A 126 0.65 -12.12 -3.16
C ARG A 126 2.10 -11.66 -3.00
N LEU A 127 2.41 -11.04 -1.87
CA LEU A 127 3.75 -10.54 -1.55
C LEU A 127 4.28 -11.18 -0.25
N PRO A 128 4.57 -12.49 -0.24
CA PRO A 128 5.18 -13.14 0.92
C PRO A 128 6.63 -12.67 1.12
N MET A 129 7.07 -12.54 2.37
CA MET A 129 8.42 -12.09 2.71
C MET A 129 9.51 -12.97 2.09
N GLU A 130 9.34 -14.29 2.16
CA GLU A 130 10.29 -15.28 1.62
C GLU A 130 10.52 -15.15 0.10
N TYR A 131 9.51 -14.67 -0.64
CA TYR A 131 9.57 -14.53 -2.10
C TYR A 131 9.40 -13.07 -2.53
N PHE A 132 9.81 -12.12 -1.67
CA PHE A 132 9.62 -10.69 -1.92
C PHE A 132 10.19 -10.24 -3.27
N PHE A 133 11.46 -10.54 -3.56
CA PHE A 133 12.11 -10.09 -4.80
C PHE A 133 11.49 -10.69 -6.05
N GLU A 134 11.07 -11.96 -5.99
CA GLU A 134 10.39 -12.62 -7.09
C GLU A 134 9.02 -11.99 -7.36
N ALA A 135 8.23 -11.78 -6.30
CA ALA A 135 6.94 -11.15 -6.40
C ALA A 135 7.07 -9.69 -6.90
N MET A 136 8.09 -8.96 -6.48
CA MET A 136 8.39 -7.62 -7.02
C MET A 136 8.77 -7.65 -8.51
N SER A 137 9.45 -8.69 -9.00
CA SER A 137 9.66 -8.88 -10.45
C SER A 137 8.33 -9.06 -11.17
N ARG A 138 7.47 -9.96 -10.66
CA ARG A 138 6.13 -10.19 -11.24
C ARG A 138 5.29 -8.92 -11.24
N LEU A 139 5.35 -8.11 -10.17
CA LEU A 139 4.69 -6.81 -10.09
C LEU A 139 5.09 -5.91 -11.26
N ARG A 140 6.40 -5.71 -11.46
CA ARG A 140 6.91 -4.86 -12.54
C ARG A 140 6.58 -5.42 -13.92
N ASP A 141 6.86 -6.70 -14.13
CA ASP A 141 6.87 -7.31 -15.47
C ASP A 141 5.46 -7.62 -16.00
N ARG A 142 4.47 -7.81 -15.10
CA ARG A 142 3.10 -8.23 -15.47
C ARG A 142 2.01 -7.25 -15.03
N HIS A 143 2.10 -6.71 -13.81
CA HIS A 143 1.02 -5.89 -13.26
C HIS A 143 1.19 -4.40 -13.57
N LEU A 144 2.43 -3.90 -13.60
CA LEU A 144 2.75 -2.51 -13.93
C LEU A 144 3.10 -2.32 -15.42
N ASN A 145 3.34 -3.40 -16.14
CA ASN A 145 3.64 -3.39 -17.57
C ASN A 145 2.36 -3.55 -18.42
N VAL A 146 1.42 -2.62 -18.28
CA VAL A 146 0.15 -2.65 -19.02
C VAL A 146 -0.10 -1.32 -19.74
N PRO A 147 -0.74 -1.33 -20.92
CA PRO A 147 -1.19 -0.10 -21.57
C PRO A 147 -2.21 0.62 -20.68
N LEU A 148 -2.08 1.93 -20.54
CA LEU A 148 -3.03 2.75 -19.80
C LEU A 148 -3.83 3.62 -20.76
N THR A 149 -5.15 3.49 -20.68
CA THR A 149 -6.09 4.31 -21.44
C THR A 149 -6.61 5.50 -20.64
N ALA A 150 -6.35 5.53 -19.32
CA ALA A 150 -6.84 6.58 -18.44
C ALA A 150 -5.96 7.83 -18.51
N ALA A 151 -6.57 9.01 -18.64
CA ALA A 151 -5.86 10.29 -18.69
C ALA A 151 -5.10 10.54 -17.38
N ILE A 152 -3.84 10.99 -17.47
CA ILE A 152 -3.04 11.41 -16.33
C ILE A 152 -3.16 12.92 -16.17
N HIS A 153 -3.58 13.36 -14.99
CA HIS A 153 -3.71 14.78 -14.68
C HIS A 153 -2.52 15.22 -13.83
N PRO A 154 -1.68 16.18 -14.30
CA PRO A 154 -0.53 16.61 -13.51
C PRO A 154 -1.00 17.21 -12.18
N ALA A 155 -0.32 16.83 -11.09
CA ALA A 155 -0.56 17.40 -9.77
C ALA A 155 -0.14 18.88 -9.73
N SER A 156 -0.72 19.65 -8.81
CA SER A 156 -0.34 21.05 -8.57
C SER A 156 1.13 21.17 -8.15
N MET A 157 1.72 22.37 -8.30
CA MET A 157 3.10 22.63 -7.86
C MET A 157 3.29 22.34 -6.36
N THR A 158 2.26 22.62 -5.55
CA THR A 158 2.24 22.31 -4.11
C THR A 158 2.31 20.80 -3.87
N ALA A 159 1.44 20.03 -4.55
CA ALA A 159 1.41 18.58 -4.41
C ALA A 159 2.68 17.90 -4.95
N GLN A 160 3.29 18.43 -6.02
CA GLN A 160 4.57 17.96 -6.53
C GLN A 160 5.71 18.23 -5.54
N LYS A 161 5.74 19.41 -4.90
CA LYS A 161 6.76 19.75 -3.91
C LYS A 161 6.65 18.86 -2.67
N ALA A 162 5.43 18.62 -2.19
CA ALA A 162 5.17 17.70 -1.09
C ALA A 162 5.61 16.28 -1.44
N ALA A 163 5.25 15.78 -2.63
CA ALA A 163 5.66 14.45 -3.08
C ALA A 163 7.19 14.29 -3.13
N LYS A 164 7.90 15.27 -3.68
CA LYS A 164 9.38 15.26 -3.71
C LYS A 164 10.00 15.23 -2.31
N LYS A 165 9.40 15.92 -1.34
CA LYS A 165 9.86 15.94 0.06
C LYS A 165 9.71 14.56 0.70
N ASP A 166 8.56 13.92 0.54
CA ASP A 166 8.32 12.58 1.09
C ASP A 166 9.20 11.53 0.41
N GLN A 167 9.32 11.58 -0.92
CA GLN A 167 10.21 10.71 -1.69
C GLN A 167 11.66 10.82 -1.22
N ALA A 168 12.17 12.05 -1.02
CA ALA A 168 13.51 12.25 -0.50
C ALA A 168 13.67 11.68 0.91
N SER A 169 12.67 11.88 1.77
CA SER A 169 12.68 11.39 3.15
C SER A 169 12.66 9.86 3.21
N ALA A 170 11.82 9.22 2.40
CA ALA A 170 11.75 7.77 2.27
C ALA A 170 13.03 7.17 1.64
N ALA A 171 13.63 7.85 0.67
CA ALA A 171 14.89 7.41 0.06
C ALA A 171 16.08 7.45 1.03
N THR A 172 16.04 8.33 2.04
CA THR A 172 17.03 8.41 3.12
C THR A 172 16.67 7.57 4.34
N ALA A 173 15.52 6.89 4.32
CA ALA A 173 15.14 6.01 5.42
C ALA A 173 16.16 4.88 5.56
N VAL A 174 16.38 4.43 6.80
CA VAL A 174 17.21 3.26 7.06
C VAL A 174 16.60 2.07 6.32
N ALA A 175 17.46 1.21 5.76
CA ALA A 175 16.99 -0.01 5.11
C ALA A 175 16.08 -0.77 6.07
N VAL A 176 14.91 -1.18 5.58
CA VAL A 176 13.91 -1.92 6.36
C VAL A 176 14.59 -3.14 6.99
N ASP A 177 14.64 -3.18 8.33
CA ASP A 177 15.21 -4.31 9.05
C ASP A 177 14.27 -5.52 8.90
N GLY A 178 14.85 -6.70 8.67
CA GLY A 178 14.10 -7.97 8.68
C GLY A 178 13.34 -8.17 9.99
N ASN A 179 13.84 -7.63 11.12
CA ASN A 179 13.13 -7.66 12.40
C ASN A 179 11.83 -6.84 12.38
N GLU A 180 11.80 -5.68 11.72
CA GLU A 180 10.58 -4.85 11.62
C GLU A 180 9.50 -5.56 10.79
N LEU A 181 9.88 -6.13 9.64
CA LEU A 181 8.94 -6.91 8.82
C LEU A 181 8.47 -8.18 9.55
N THR A 182 9.34 -8.84 10.31
CA THR A 182 8.96 -10.02 11.10
C THR A 182 8.06 -9.63 12.27
N ALA A 183 8.34 -8.50 12.93
CA ALA A 183 7.48 -7.96 13.98
C ALA A 183 6.09 -7.64 13.42
N GLN A 184 6.01 -7.08 12.21
CA GLN A 184 4.73 -6.83 11.56
C GLN A 184 3.96 -8.13 11.25
N GLN A 185 4.64 -9.17 10.76
CA GLN A 185 4.02 -10.48 10.57
C GLN A 185 3.43 -11.05 11.85
N TRP A 186 4.17 -10.96 12.97
CA TRP A 186 3.66 -11.39 14.27
C TRP A 186 2.46 -10.56 14.73
N PHE A 187 2.45 -9.26 14.44
CA PHE A 187 1.31 -8.40 14.74
C PHE A 187 0.05 -8.87 14.00
N GLU A 188 0.12 -9.09 12.68
CA GLU A 188 -1.04 -9.55 11.90
C GLU A 188 -1.48 -10.97 12.26
N GLN A 189 -0.53 -11.85 12.63
CA GLN A 189 -0.88 -13.18 13.16
C GLN A 189 -1.65 -13.07 14.48
N GLY A 190 -1.20 -12.20 15.39
CA GLY A 190 -1.91 -11.92 16.64
C GLY A 190 -3.28 -11.28 16.42
N PHE A 191 -3.41 -10.41 15.42
CA PHE A 191 -4.68 -9.80 15.03
C PHE A 191 -5.69 -10.87 14.58
N ASN A 192 -5.24 -11.79 13.72
CA ASN A 192 -6.08 -12.87 13.18
C ASN A 192 -6.35 -14.03 14.15
N ALA A 193 -5.51 -14.23 15.16
CA ALA A 193 -5.67 -15.32 16.09
C ALA A 193 -7.03 -15.23 16.83
N THR A 194 -7.73 -16.35 16.98
CA THR A 194 -8.97 -16.40 17.78
C THR A 194 -8.69 -16.77 19.24
N ASP A 195 -7.63 -17.54 19.48
CA ASP A 195 -7.23 -17.98 20.82
C ASP A 195 -6.49 -16.87 21.59
N PRO A 196 -6.92 -16.51 22.81
CA PRO A 196 -6.26 -15.46 23.59
C PRO A 196 -4.79 -15.74 23.92
N ASN A 197 -4.40 -16.99 24.16
CA ASN A 197 -3.00 -17.31 24.48
C ASN A 197 -2.11 -17.11 23.25
N GLU A 198 -2.61 -17.51 22.08
CA GLU A 198 -1.95 -17.25 20.81
C GLU A 198 -1.80 -15.76 20.53
N LYS A 199 -2.82 -14.93 20.81
CA LYS A 199 -2.70 -13.47 20.72
C LYS A 199 -1.56 -12.93 21.60
N VAL A 200 -1.53 -13.35 22.86
CA VAL A 200 -0.49 -12.93 23.82
C VAL A 200 0.89 -13.36 23.33
N ARG A 201 1.03 -14.58 22.81
CA ARG A 201 2.28 -15.09 22.23
C ARG A 201 2.73 -14.24 21.06
N CYS A 202 1.86 -14.01 20.08
CA CYS A 202 2.16 -13.19 18.91
C CYS A 202 2.61 -11.78 19.29
N TYR A 203 1.85 -11.07 20.12
CA TYR A 203 2.22 -9.71 20.54
C TYR A 203 3.49 -9.67 21.40
N SER A 204 3.78 -10.73 22.17
CA SER A 204 5.06 -10.84 22.88
C SER A 204 6.25 -10.96 21.92
N GLU A 205 6.07 -11.68 20.81
CA GLU A 205 7.09 -11.81 19.75
C GLU A 205 7.30 -10.48 18.98
N VAL A 206 6.26 -9.65 18.85
CA VAL A 206 6.39 -8.27 18.33
C VAL A 206 7.30 -7.45 19.23
N ILE A 207 7.01 -7.42 20.53
CA ILE A 207 7.76 -6.62 21.51
C ILE A 207 9.23 -7.05 21.54
N ARG A 208 9.52 -8.36 21.52
CA ARG A 208 10.89 -8.88 21.53
C ARG A 208 11.73 -8.45 20.32
N ARG A 209 11.11 -8.16 19.18
CA ARG A 209 11.83 -7.78 17.95
C ARG A 209 12.07 -6.29 17.81
N LEU A 210 11.30 -5.48 18.53
CA LEU A 210 11.35 -4.02 18.45
C LEU A 210 12.08 -3.37 19.65
N LEU A 211 12.42 -4.15 20.68
CA LEU A 211 13.17 -3.75 21.88
C LEU A 211 14.49 -4.51 21.97
#